data_AF-A0A9Q3IR64-F1
#
_entry.id   AF-A0A9Q3IR64-F1
#
_cell.length_a   1.000
_cell.length_b   1.000
_cell.length_c   1.000
_cell.angle_alpha   90.00
_cell.angle_beta   90.00
_cell.angle_gamma   90.00
#
_symmetry.space_group_name_H-M   'P 1'
#
loop_
_entity.id
_entity.type
_entity.pdbx_description
1 polymer ?
#
loop_
_entity_poly.entity_id
_entity_poly.type
_entity_poly.pdbx_seq_one_letter_code
_entity_poly.pdbx_strand_id
1 'polypeptide(L)'
;MYGIDIYNSKKRHITIGTNKEKKFSLDIYQVSTHDPLEELLNEFREGKLSTTLTSKQKLSLIEILRKNRPEFAIGEDPLGKIKGHDIKLDLDVERPYPPMLRRHQYPTSLETTKEIEKHINELVDMDLIRKSGHNEIVEITTPVLITWHDGKSRLCGDFRALKNYTKADRYPISRKPHALDKLAKAKYITKMDCMKGFHQNGVKPKAMKLLRIIFHMGI
;
A
#
# COMPACT_ATOMS: atom_id res chain seq x y z
N MET A 1 -16.35 31.76 -50.06
CA MET A 1 -15.45 32.44 -49.10
C MET A 1 -15.18 31.47 -47.97
N TYR A 2 -13.98 30.90 -47.88
CA TYR A 2 -13.60 29.99 -46.80
C TYR A 2 -13.00 30.81 -45.66
N GLY A 3 -13.57 30.70 -44.46
CA GLY A 3 -13.03 31.27 -43.23
C GLY A 3 -12.52 30.13 -42.33
N ILE A 4 -11.27 30.20 -41.92
CA ILE A 4 -10.69 29.32 -40.89
C ILE A 4 -10.81 30.06 -39.56
N ASP A 5 -11.54 29.49 -38.62
CA ASP A 5 -11.68 30.04 -37.27
C ASP A 5 -10.48 29.59 -36.43
N ILE A 6 -9.73 30.56 -35.88
CA ILE A 6 -8.39 30.35 -35.27
C ILE A 6 -8.48 30.29 -33.73
N TYR A 7 -9.67 30.35 -33.13
CA TYR A 7 -9.80 30.31 -31.68
C TYR A 7 -9.92 28.88 -31.13
N ASN A 8 -8.75 28.32 -30.79
CA ASN A 8 -8.48 27.49 -29.62
C ASN A 8 -9.53 26.45 -29.19
N SER A 9 -9.77 25.44 -30.03
CA SER A 9 -10.25 24.14 -29.56
C SER A 9 -9.46 23.02 -30.23
N LYS A 10 -9.10 21.98 -29.48
CA LYS A 10 -8.26 20.84 -29.93
C LYS A 10 -8.92 19.96 -31.03
N LYS A 11 -10.02 20.40 -31.66
CA LYS A 11 -10.71 19.65 -32.71
C LYS A 11 -10.96 20.55 -33.92
N ARG A 12 -10.47 20.14 -35.09
CA ARG A 12 -10.73 20.81 -36.37
C ARG A 12 -12.13 20.41 -36.84
N HIS A 13 -12.97 21.38 -37.16
CA HIS A 13 -14.28 21.17 -37.76
C HIS A 13 -14.34 21.80 -39.15
N ILE A 14 -14.98 21.12 -40.10
CA ILE A 14 -15.24 21.64 -41.45
C ILE A 14 -16.76 21.65 -41.65
N THR A 15 -17.28 22.78 -42.13
CA THR A 15 -18.71 22.96 -42.43
C THR A 15 -18.89 23.00 -43.95
N ILE A 16 -19.78 22.19 -44.51
CA ILE A 16 -20.16 22.22 -45.92
C ILE A 16 -21.63 22.62 -46.02
N GLY A 17 -21.92 23.77 -46.64
CA GLY A 17 -23.28 24.30 -46.81
C GLY A 17 -23.75 25.23 -45.69
N THR A 18 -24.93 25.85 -45.89
CA THR A 18 -25.51 26.90 -45.03
C THR A 18 -26.13 26.39 -43.73
N ASN A 19 -26.14 25.07 -43.49
CA ASN A 19 -26.85 24.47 -42.37
C ASN A 19 -25.88 24.11 -41.22
N LYS A 20 -25.97 24.83 -40.09
CA LYS A 20 -25.01 24.79 -38.97
C LYS A 20 -25.11 23.56 -38.04
N GLU A 21 -26.01 22.61 -38.33
CA GLU A 21 -26.36 21.54 -37.38
C GLU A 21 -25.73 20.17 -37.66
N LYS A 22 -25.16 19.91 -38.84
CA LYS A 22 -24.45 18.65 -39.10
C LYS A 22 -22.96 18.76 -38.81
N LYS A 23 -22.62 18.59 -37.53
CA LYS A 23 -21.23 18.44 -37.08
C LYS A 23 -20.79 17.00 -37.32
N PHE A 24 -19.95 16.76 -38.33
CA PHE A 24 -19.23 15.50 -38.47
C PHE A 24 -17.89 15.61 -37.74
N SER A 25 -17.66 14.77 -36.73
CA SER A 25 -16.34 14.54 -36.16
C SER A 25 -15.62 13.48 -36.98
N LEU A 26 -14.47 13.82 -37.57
CA LEU A 26 -13.52 12.80 -37.97
C LEU A 26 -12.85 12.28 -36.71
N ASP A 27 -13.25 11.08 -36.28
CA ASP A 27 -12.45 10.31 -35.34
C ASP A 27 -11.20 9.85 -36.09
N ILE A 28 -10.10 10.55 -35.84
CA ILE A 28 -8.77 10.05 -36.16
C ILE A 28 -8.59 8.83 -35.26
N TYR A 29 -8.80 7.64 -35.80
CA TYR A 29 -8.27 6.43 -35.21
C TYR A 29 -6.74 6.61 -35.20
N GLN A 30 -6.18 7.03 -34.06
CA GLN A 30 -4.79 6.73 -33.79
C GLN A 30 -4.71 5.21 -33.83
N VAL A 31 -4.04 4.70 -34.87
CA VAL A 31 -3.48 3.36 -34.83
C VAL A 31 -2.62 3.36 -33.58
N SER A 32 -3.06 2.61 -32.55
CA SER A 32 -2.28 2.32 -31.36
C SER A 32 -1.00 1.67 -31.84
N THR A 33 0.06 2.46 -32.02
CA THR A 33 1.41 1.95 -31.96
C THR A 33 1.56 1.44 -30.53
N HIS A 34 1.34 0.14 -30.33
CA HIS A 34 1.63 -0.54 -29.07
C HIS A 34 3.07 -0.24 -28.72
N ASP A 35 3.30 0.77 -27.87
CA ASP A 35 4.62 1.07 -27.35
C ASP A 35 4.84 0.13 -26.15
N PRO A 36 5.79 -0.82 -26.23
CA PRO A 36 6.06 -1.76 -25.14
C PRO A 36 6.40 -1.05 -23.82
N LEU A 37 6.78 0.23 -23.88
CA LEU A 37 6.99 1.10 -22.73
C LEU A 37 5.70 1.41 -21.96
N GLU A 38 4.59 1.71 -22.64
CA GLU A 38 3.32 2.04 -21.98
C GLU A 38 2.69 0.80 -21.36
N GLU A 39 2.81 -0.36 -22.01
CA GLU A 39 2.27 -1.62 -21.50
C GLU A 39 2.96 -2.04 -20.18
N LEU A 40 4.30 -1.92 -20.12
CA LEU A 40 5.05 -2.22 -18.90
C LEU A 40 4.84 -1.18 -17.80
N LEU A 41 4.74 0.11 -18.15
CA LEU A 41 4.38 1.15 -17.19
C LEU A 41 2.94 0.97 -16.66
N ASN A 42 2.04 0.45 -17.48
CA ASN A 42 0.70 0.07 -17.06
C ASN A 42 0.71 -1.19 -16.16
N GLU A 43 1.63 -2.14 -16.38
CA GLU A 43 1.87 -3.25 -15.42
C GLU A 43 2.29 -2.68 -14.05
N PHE A 44 3.26 -1.76 -14.03
CA PHE A 44 3.66 -1.05 -12.81
C PHE A 44 2.72 0.13 -12.52
N ARG A 45 1.47 -0.15 -12.15
CA ARG A 45 0.35 0.81 -11.90
C ARG A 45 0.70 2.15 -11.20
N GLU A 46 1.81 2.22 -10.45
CA GLU A 46 2.25 3.41 -9.69
C GLU A 46 3.59 4.01 -10.14
N GLY A 47 4.24 3.47 -11.17
CA GLY A 47 5.56 3.89 -11.62
C GLY A 47 5.55 5.24 -12.34
N LYS A 48 6.24 6.25 -11.81
CA LYS A 48 6.44 7.55 -12.47
C LYS A 48 7.88 7.68 -12.97
N LEU A 49 8.04 7.91 -14.28
CA LEU A 49 9.33 8.20 -14.89
C LEU A 49 9.49 9.70 -15.15
N SER A 50 10.72 10.20 -15.00
CA SER A 50 11.03 11.58 -15.35
C SER A 50 10.95 11.80 -16.87
N THR A 51 10.41 12.96 -17.26
CA THR A 51 10.36 13.40 -18.66
C THR A 51 11.74 13.73 -19.24
N THR A 52 12.75 13.95 -18.39
CA THR A 52 14.12 14.30 -18.77
C THR A 52 15.00 13.12 -19.17
N LEU A 53 14.51 11.89 -19.04
CA LEU A 53 15.27 10.68 -19.40
C LEU A 53 15.28 10.46 -20.92
N THR A 54 16.45 10.12 -21.47
CA THR A 54 16.60 9.76 -22.88
C THR A 54 15.95 8.40 -23.17
N SER A 55 15.54 8.16 -24.42
CA SER A 55 14.90 6.90 -24.83
C SER A 55 15.76 5.67 -24.52
N LYS A 56 17.09 5.78 -24.67
CA LYS A 56 18.04 4.70 -24.34
C LYS A 56 18.06 4.38 -22.84
N GLN A 57 17.97 5.39 -21.97
CA GLN A 57 17.90 5.19 -20.53
C GLN A 57 16.59 4.55 -20.10
N LYS A 58 15.47 4.93 -20.73
CA LYS A 58 14.17 4.31 -20.46
C LYS A 58 14.16 2.82 -20.81
N LEU A 59 14.71 2.46 -21.97
CA LEU A 59 14.83 1.05 -22.38
C LEU A 59 15.70 0.25 -21.41
N SER A 60 16.85 0.78 -21.01
CA SER A 60 17.73 0.12 -20.04
C SER A 60 17.06 -0.08 -18.67
N LEU A 61 16.26 0.89 -18.21
CA LEU A 61 15.50 0.74 -16.98
C LEU A 61 14.44 -0.36 -17.09
N ILE A 62 13.76 -0.46 -18.23
CA ILE A 62 12.78 -1.51 -18.49
C ILE A 62 13.43 -2.89 -18.47
N GLU A 63 14.61 -3.05 -19.08
CA GLU A 63 15.34 -4.31 -19.01
C GLU A 63 15.66 -4.71 -17.57
N ILE A 64 16.03 -3.75 -16.72
CA ILE A 64 16.27 -3.98 -15.30
C ILE A 64 14.98 -4.38 -14.57
N LEU A 65 13.86 -3.70 -14.84
CA LEU A 65 12.56 -4.03 -14.23
C LEU A 65 12.08 -5.42 -14.66
N ARG A 66 12.25 -5.78 -15.94
CA ARG A 66 11.93 -7.12 -16.46
C ARG A 66 12.82 -8.19 -15.85
N LYS A 67 14.12 -7.93 -15.73
CA LYS A 67 15.08 -8.86 -15.13
C LYS A 67 14.75 -9.14 -13.67
N ASN A 68 14.32 -8.13 -12.92
CA ASN A 68 13.95 -8.22 -11.51
C ASN A 68 12.43 -8.19 -11.31
N ARG A 69 11.66 -8.78 -12.25
CA ARG A 69 10.20 -8.85 -12.16
C ARG A 69 9.71 -9.47 -10.84
N PRO A 70 10.25 -10.60 -10.33
CA PRO A 70 9.67 -11.25 -9.15
C PRO A 70 9.86 -10.46 -7.85
N GLU A 71 10.74 -9.46 -7.83
CA GLU A 71 10.98 -8.60 -6.67
C GLU A 71 9.95 -7.47 -6.54
N PHE A 72 9.22 -7.14 -7.62
CA PHE A 72 8.21 -6.08 -7.61
C PHE A 72 6.81 -6.67 -7.42
N ALA A 73 6.06 -6.14 -6.46
CA ALA A 73 4.66 -6.49 -6.27
C ALA A 73 3.78 -5.80 -7.33
N ILE A 74 3.10 -6.58 -8.16
CA ILE A 74 2.16 -6.08 -9.16
C ILE A 74 0.76 -6.61 -8.83
N GLY A 75 -0.14 -5.72 -8.40
CA GLY A 75 -1.53 -6.09 -8.17
C GLY A 75 -1.75 -7.06 -7.01
N GLU A 76 -2.07 -8.32 -7.32
CA GLU A 76 -2.49 -9.38 -6.38
C GLU A 76 -1.38 -10.37 -6.01
N ASP A 77 -0.13 -10.07 -6.34
CA ASP A 77 1.01 -10.92 -5.98
C ASP A 77 1.07 -11.20 -4.47
N PRO A 78 1.46 -12.42 -4.05
CA PRO A 78 1.55 -12.78 -2.65
C PRO A 78 2.56 -11.89 -1.94
N LEU A 79 2.27 -11.56 -0.69
CA LEU A 79 3.15 -10.68 0.07
C LEU A 79 4.49 -11.37 0.36
N GLY A 80 5.58 -10.67 0.05
CA GLY A 80 6.92 -11.14 0.39
C GLY A 80 7.12 -11.27 1.90
N LYS A 81 8.02 -12.17 2.33
CA LYS A 81 8.45 -12.31 3.72
C LYS A 81 9.96 -12.05 3.83
N ILE A 82 10.35 -11.20 4.77
CA ILE A 82 11.75 -10.90 5.04
C ILE A 82 12.43 -12.13 5.64
N LYS A 83 13.51 -12.60 5.02
CA LYS A 83 14.29 -13.75 5.48
C LYS A 83 15.35 -13.31 6.48
N GLY A 84 15.47 -14.04 7.59
CA GLY A 84 16.52 -13.83 8.59
C GLY A 84 16.25 -12.70 9.61
N HIS A 85 15.09 -12.03 9.51
CA HIS A 85 14.70 -11.00 10.46
C HIS A 85 13.27 -11.26 10.98
N ASP A 86 13.18 -11.75 12.21
CA ASP A 86 11.92 -11.85 12.93
C ASP A 86 11.88 -10.86 14.08
N ILE A 87 10.79 -10.12 14.17
CA ILE A 87 10.51 -9.17 15.23
C ILE A 87 10.44 -9.90 16.57
N LYS A 88 11.23 -9.40 17.51
CA LYS A 88 11.16 -9.74 18.93
C LYS A 88 10.40 -8.64 19.65
N LEU A 89 9.51 -9.03 20.55
CA LEU A 89 8.79 -8.11 21.42
C LEU A 89 9.01 -8.59 22.85
N ASP A 90 9.69 -7.77 23.63
CA ASP A 90 9.94 -8.00 25.04
C ASP A 90 9.15 -6.98 25.86
N LEU A 91 8.53 -7.46 26.93
CA LEU A 91 7.79 -6.63 27.87
C LEU A 91 8.65 -6.33 29.10
N ASP A 92 8.45 -5.17 29.71
CA ASP A 92 9.06 -4.77 30.97
C ASP A 92 8.36 -5.42 32.19
N VAL A 93 7.29 -6.17 31.95
CA VAL A 93 6.51 -6.89 32.97
C VAL A 93 6.49 -8.38 32.70
N GLU A 94 6.53 -9.16 33.77
CA GLU A 94 6.42 -10.62 33.73
C GLU A 94 5.00 -11.09 34.09
N ARG A 95 4.75 -12.40 33.97
CA ARG A 95 3.48 -13.00 34.36
C ARG A 95 3.35 -13.04 35.89
N PRO A 96 2.14 -12.83 36.45
CA PRO A 96 0.88 -12.52 35.76
C PRO A 96 0.86 -11.09 35.21
N TYR A 97 0.38 -10.93 33.98
CA TYR A 97 0.34 -9.62 33.32
C TYR A 97 -0.71 -8.68 33.95
N PRO A 98 -0.47 -7.36 33.95
CA PRO A 98 -1.44 -6.38 34.44
C PRO A 98 -2.81 -6.49 33.73
N PRO A 99 -3.94 -6.30 34.45
CA PRO A 99 -5.27 -6.34 33.86
C PRO A 99 -5.47 -5.38 32.67
N MET A 100 -4.70 -4.29 32.63
CA MET A 100 -4.73 -3.30 31.54
C MET A 100 -4.33 -3.90 30.17
N LEU A 101 -3.57 -4.99 30.15
CA LEU A 101 -3.19 -5.71 28.92
C LEU A 101 -4.28 -6.65 28.41
N ARG A 102 -5.31 -6.95 29.22
CA ARG A 102 -6.48 -7.74 28.82
C ARG A 102 -7.65 -6.81 28.54
N ARG A 103 -7.62 -6.18 27.36
CA ARG A 103 -8.64 -5.23 26.93
C ARG A 103 -9.85 -5.96 26.34
N HIS A 104 -11.05 -5.45 26.62
CA HIS A 104 -12.28 -5.93 25.98
C HIS A 104 -12.42 -5.34 24.57
N GLN A 105 -13.17 -6.04 23.71
CA GLN A 105 -13.59 -5.52 22.42
C GLN A 105 -14.36 -4.21 22.58
N TYR A 106 -14.22 -3.31 21.60
CA TYR A 106 -15.03 -2.10 21.56
C TYR A 106 -16.43 -2.40 21.02
N PRO A 107 -17.48 -1.73 21.52
CA PRO A 107 -18.79 -1.75 20.88
C PRO A 107 -18.72 -1.17 19.47
N THR A 108 -19.27 -1.88 18.49
CA THR A 108 -19.24 -1.47 17.08
C THR A 108 -20.65 -1.37 16.51
N SER A 109 -20.87 -0.43 15.58
CA SER A 109 -22.08 -0.37 14.76
C SER A 109 -22.09 -1.49 13.72
N LEU A 110 -23.27 -1.85 13.19
CA LEU A 110 -23.38 -2.88 12.16
C LEU A 110 -22.51 -2.60 10.92
N GLU A 111 -22.42 -1.33 10.51
CA GLU A 111 -21.56 -0.90 9.40
C GLU A 111 -20.07 -1.14 9.72
N THR A 112 -19.65 -0.75 10.93
CA THR A 112 -18.27 -0.95 11.40
C THR A 112 -17.92 -2.43 11.47
N THR A 113 -18.84 -3.25 11.98
CA THR A 113 -18.68 -4.71 12.10
C THR A 113 -18.43 -5.35 10.74
N LYS A 114 -19.21 -4.99 9.71
CA LYS A 114 -19.02 -5.49 8.33
C LYS A 114 -17.64 -5.12 7.78
N GLU A 115 -17.20 -3.89 8.02
CA GLU A 115 -15.87 -3.46 7.57
C GLU A 115 -14.75 -4.19 8.32
N ILE A 116 -14.91 -4.44 9.63
CA ILE A 116 -13.95 -5.26 10.40
C ILE A 116 -13.86 -6.66 9.79
N GLU A 117 -14.98 -7.32 9.54
CA GLU A 117 -15.00 -8.67 8.92
C GLU A 117 -14.30 -8.69 7.57
N LYS A 118 -14.58 -7.69 6.72
CA LYS A 118 -13.92 -7.56 5.42
C LYS A 118 -12.40 -7.47 5.56
N HIS A 119 -11.88 -6.56 6.38
CA HIS A 119 -10.44 -6.41 6.60
C HIS A 119 -9.80 -7.64 7.23
N ILE A 120 -10.49 -8.30 8.17
CA ILE A 120 -10.00 -9.54 8.80
C ILE A 120 -9.91 -10.67 7.78
N ASN A 121 -10.94 -10.86 6.95
CA ASN A 121 -10.91 -11.90 5.91
C ASN A 121 -9.78 -11.64 4.90
N GLU A 122 -9.58 -10.40 4.47
CA GLU A 122 -8.45 -10.05 3.60
C GLU A 122 -7.09 -10.37 4.24
N LEU A 123 -6.93 -10.16 5.55
CA LEU A 123 -5.70 -10.51 6.28
C LEU A 123 -5.52 -12.02 6.47
N VAL A 124 -6.62 -12.78 6.61
CA VAL A 124 -6.59 -14.25 6.69
C VAL A 124 -6.24 -14.84 5.32
N ASP A 125 -6.83 -14.33 4.25
CA ASP A 125 -6.56 -14.78 2.87
C ASP A 125 -5.10 -14.53 2.47
N MET A 126 -4.49 -13.49 3.04
CA MET A 126 -3.06 -13.18 2.86
C MET A 126 -2.12 -13.94 3.82
N ASP A 127 -2.64 -14.86 4.65
CA ASP A 127 -1.89 -15.61 5.68
C ASP A 127 -1.12 -14.70 6.67
N LEU A 128 -1.65 -13.50 6.95
CA LEU A 128 -1.04 -12.53 7.86
C LEU A 128 -1.53 -12.70 9.30
N ILE A 129 -2.74 -13.21 9.48
CA ILE A 129 -3.34 -13.47 10.79
C ILE A 129 -3.96 -14.86 10.82
N ARG A 130 -4.05 -15.42 12.02
CA ARG A 130 -4.72 -16.71 12.27
C ARG A 130 -5.57 -16.60 13.53
N LYS A 131 -6.61 -17.43 13.60
CA LYS A 131 -7.42 -17.57 14.83
C LYS A 131 -6.59 -18.18 15.95
N SER A 132 -6.78 -17.71 17.19
CA SER A 132 -6.14 -18.32 18.36
C SER A 132 -6.70 -19.73 18.58
N GLY A 133 -5.81 -20.70 18.82
CA GLY A 133 -6.22 -22.08 19.10
C GLY A 133 -6.93 -22.22 20.45
N HIS A 134 -7.82 -23.20 20.58
CA HIS A 134 -8.55 -23.51 21.81
C HIS A 134 -7.62 -23.84 23.00
N ASN A 135 -6.44 -24.41 22.73
CA ASN A 135 -5.43 -24.74 23.73
C ASN A 135 -4.50 -23.56 24.09
N GLU A 136 -4.67 -22.40 23.45
CA GLU A 136 -3.82 -21.25 23.72
C GLU A 136 -4.38 -20.38 24.84
N ILE A 137 -3.63 -20.26 25.94
CA ILE A 137 -3.99 -19.37 27.06
C ILE A 137 -3.98 -17.91 26.57
N VAL A 138 -5.09 -17.21 26.71
CA VAL A 138 -5.23 -15.79 26.36
C VAL A 138 -5.03 -14.89 27.57
N GLU A 139 -3.86 -14.25 27.61
CA GLU A 139 -3.49 -13.34 28.70
C GLU A 139 -3.59 -11.87 28.30
N ILE A 140 -3.27 -11.56 27.04
CA ILE A 140 -3.23 -10.21 26.47
C ILE A 140 -4.20 -10.18 25.29
N THR A 141 -4.98 -9.10 25.20
CA THR A 141 -5.93 -8.85 24.12
C THR A 141 -5.92 -7.37 23.75
N THR A 142 -5.95 -7.09 22.45
CA THR A 142 -5.97 -5.72 21.90
C THR A 142 -7.23 -5.50 21.06
N PRO A 143 -8.14 -4.59 21.42
CA PRO A 143 -9.32 -4.34 20.61
C PRO A 143 -8.94 -3.66 19.30
N VAL A 144 -9.75 -3.92 18.29
CA VAL A 144 -9.66 -3.26 16.99
C VAL A 144 -10.79 -2.26 16.82
N LEU A 145 -10.55 -1.26 15.98
CA LEU A 145 -11.54 -0.30 15.53
C LEU A 145 -11.33 0.01 14.04
N ILE A 146 -12.35 0.58 13.40
CA ILE A 146 -12.22 1.13 12.05
C ILE A 146 -12.00 2.64 12.16
N THR A 147 -11.01 3.12 11.41
CA THR A 147 -10.82 4.55 11.15
C THR A 147 -11.17 4.85 9.71
N TRP A 148 -11.94 5.92 9.50
CA TRP A 148 -12.38 6.36 8.19
C TRP A 148 -11.56 7.56 7.74
N HIS A 149 -11.13 7.57 6.48
CA HIS A 149 -10.43 8.69 5.87
C HIS A 149 -10.70 8.69 4.36
N ASP A 150 -11.18 9.81 3.82
CA ASP A 150 -11.51 9.98 2.40
C ASP A 150 -12.39 8.85 1.83
N GLY A 151 -13.39 8.42 2.60
CA GLY A 151 -14.29 7.33 2.20
C GLY A 151 -13.67 5.93 2.21
N LYS A 152 -12.43 5.77 2.69
CA LYS A 152 -11.78 4.48 2.90
C LYS A 152 -11.74 4.13 4.38
N SER A 153 -12.03 2.87 4.70
CA SER A 153 -11.89 2.29 6.04
C SER A 153 -10.50 1.70 6.24
N ARG A 154 -9.98 1.76 7.47
CA ARG A 154 -8.75 1.08 7.90
C ARG A 154 -8.97 0.40 9.23
N LEU A 155 -8.61 -0.88 9.31
CA LEU A 155 -8.55 -1.62 10.57
C LEU A 155 -7.36 -1.14 11.41
N CYS A 156 -7.62 -0.78 12.68
CA CYS A 156 -6.61 -0.28 13.61
C CYS A 156 -6.70 -1.04 14.94
N GLY A 157 -5.60 -1.71 15.33
CA GLY A 157 -5.46 -2.30 16.67
C GLY A 157 -5.01 -1.26 17.70
N ASP A 158 -5.68 -1.19 18.85
CA ASP A 158 -5.34 -0.27 19.92
C ASP A 158 -4.22 -0.79 20.83
N PHE A 159 -2.99 -0.81 20.31
CA PHE A 159 -1.81 -1.30 21.04
C PHE A 159 -1.27 -0.31 22.09
N ARG A 160 -2.02 0.74 22.48
CA ARG A 160 -1.53 1.73 23.46
C ARG A 160 -1.21 1.10 24.81
N ALA A 161 -2.08 0.22 25.29
CA ALA A 161 -1.84 -0.50 26.54
C ALA A 161 -0.59 -1.37 26.44
N LEU A 162 -0.44 -2.14 25.36
CA LEU A 162 0.73 -2.99 25.13
C LEU A 162 2.01 -2.17 25.08
N LYS A 163 2.02 -1.07 24.31
CA LYS A 163 3.16 -0.18 24.12
C LYS A 163 3.73 0.36 25.44
N ASN A 164 2.87 0.65 26.43
CA ASN A 164 3.32 1.16 27.73
C ASN A 164 4.15 0.15 28.53
N TYR A 165 4.01 -1.14 28.22
CA TYR A 165 4.74 -2.22 28.87
C TYR A 165 5.79 -2.86 27.95
N THR A 166 5.98 -2.34 26.73
CA THR A 166 6.95 -2.86 25.77
C THR A 166 8.29 -2.18 25.95
N LYS A 167 9.35 -2.99 26.08
CA LYS A 167 10.72 -2.51 26.10
C LYS A 167 11.06 -1.79 24.80
N ALA A 168 11.48 -0.53 24.90
CA ALA A 168 11.80 0.27 23.72
C ALA A 168 13.04 -0.26 22.98
N ASP A 169 12.86 -0.62 21.71
CA ASP A 169 13.97 -0.89 20.80
C ASP A 169 14.54 0.43 20.25
N ARG A 170 15.79 0.72 20.58
CA ARG A 170 16.48 1.94 20.15
C ARG A 170 17.23 1.67 18.83
N TYR A 171 16.47 1.44 17.77
CA TYR A 171 17.05 1.38 16.43
C TYR A 171 17.34 2.81 15.90
N PRO A 172 18.56 3.11 15.43
CA PRO A 172 18.92 4.44 14.97
C PRO A 172 18.21 4.76 13.65
N ILE A 173 17.14 5.56 13.72
CA ILE A 173 16.53 6.13 12.51
C ILE A 173 17.42 7.28 12.03
N SER A 174 17.91 7.19 10.80
CA SER A 174 18.69 8.27 10.19
C SER A 174 17.87 9.56 10.13
N ARG A 175 18.46 10.68 10.56
CA ARG A 175 17.78 11.98 10.48
C ARG A 175 17.63 12.41 9.02
N LYS A 176 16.49 13.03 8.68
CA LYS A 176 16.17 13.50 7.31
C LYS A 176 17.29 14.34 6.67
N PRO A 177 17.95 15.31 7.34
CA PRO A 177 18.99 16.13 6.70
C PRO A 177 20.17 15.31 6.17
N HIS A 178 20.63 14.32 6.94
CA HIS A 178 21.74 13.45 6.50
C HIS A 178 21.39 12.62 5.27
N ALA A 179 20.12 12.27 5.09
CA ALA A 179 19.67 11.59 3.87
C ALA A 179 19.65 12.56 2.67
N LEU A 180 19.24 13.81 2.87
CA LEU A 180 19.21 14.84 1.83
C LEU A 180 20.61 15.24 1.36
N ASP A 181 21.59 15.35 2.25
CA ASP A 181 22.99 15.66 1.87
C ASP A 181 23.57 14.60 0.93
N LYS A 182 23.20 13.33 1.14
CA LYS A 182 23.59 12.23 0.24
C LYS A 182 22.89 12.31 -1.10
N LEU A 183 21.62 12.72 -1.12
CA LEU A 183 20.84 12.90 -2.35
C LEU A 183 21.31 14.11 -3.17
N ALA A 184 21.80 15.17 -2.54
CA ALA A 184 22.24 16.40 -3.22
C ALA A 184 23.39 16.15 -4.22
N LYS A 185 24.18 15.09 -4.02
CA LYS A 185 25.29 14.71 -4.91
C LYS A 185 24.88 13.68 -5.97
N ALA A 186 23.64 13.20 -5.96
CA ALA A 186 23.17 12.15 -6.85
C ALA A 186 22.80 12.73 -8.23
N LYS A 187 23.28 12.09 -9.30
CA LYS A 187 22.91 12.44 -10.69
C LYS A 187 21.55 11.85 -11.09
N TYR A 188 21.18 10.73 -10.49
CA TYR A 188 19.91 10.04 -10.69
C TYR A 188 19.36 9.62 -9.34
N ILE A 189 18.05 9.77 -9.15
CA ILE A 189 17.37 9.39 -7.91
C ILE A 189 16.26 8.42 -8.28
N THR A 190 16.28 7.25 -7.64
CA THR A 190 15.20 6.27 -7.72
C THR A 190 14.52 6.20 -6.36
N LYS A 191 13.19 6.33 -6.35
CA LYS A 191 12.37 6.13 -5.16
C LYS A 191 11.62 4.81 -5.32
N MET A 192 11.78 3.92 -4.36
CA MET A 192 11.04 2.66 -4.27
C MET A 192 10.29 2.64 -2.94
N ASP A 193 9.09 2.09 -2.94
CA ASP A 193 8.30 1.88 -1.74
C ASP A 193 7.93 0.39 -1.61
N CYS A 194 7.86 -0.10 -0.38
CA CYS A 194 7.55 -1.50 -0.10
C CYS A 194 6.04 -1.67 0.08
N MET A 195 5.41 -2.47 -0.76
CA MET A 195 3.99 -2.81 -0.65
C MET A 195 3.72 -3.52 0.69
N LYS A 196 2.90 -2.89 1.55
CA LYS A 196 2.57 -3.39 2.89
C LYS A 196 3.81 -3.80 3.72
N GLY A 197 4.89 -3.02 3.66
CA GLY A 197 6.21 -3.40 4.20
C GLY A 197 6.22 -3.90 5.65
N PHE A 198 5.35 -3.41 6.54
CA PHE A 198 5.26 -3.91 7.91
C PHE A 198 4.81 -5.38 8.00
N HIS A 199 3.88 -5.80 7.13
CA HIS A 199 3.34 -7.16 7.10
C HIS A 199 4.34 -8.18 6.55
N GLN A 200 5.42 -7.73 5.91
CA GLN A 200 6.49 -8.59 5.42
C GLN A 200 7.45 -9.05 6.54
N ASN A 201 7.38 -8.42 7.72
CA ASN A 201 8.22 -8.79 8.86
C ASN A 201 7.67 -10.03 9.54
N GLY A 202 8.52 -11.06 9.69
CA GLY A 202 8.19 -12.20 10.53
C GLY A 202 8.07 -11.79 12.00
N VAL A 203 7.24 -12.51 12.76
CA VAL A 203 7.07 -12.30 14.21
C VAL A 203 7.43 -13.58 14.93
N LYS A 204 8.28 -13.50 15.97
CA LYS A 204 8.63 -14.69 16.76
C LYS A 204 7.41 -15.26 17.49
N PRO A 205 7.33 -16.59 17.70
CA PRO A 205 6.19 -17.22 18.38
C PRO A 205 5.86 -16.64 19.76
N LYS A 206 6.86 -16.18 20.53
CA LYS A 206 6.66 -15.50 21.81
C LYS A 206 5.94 -14.16 21.64
N ALA A 207 6.37 -13.35 20.67
CA ALA A 207 5.79 -12.05 20.36
C ALA A 207 4.40 -12.16 19.74
N MET A 208 4.14 -13.21 18.95
CA MET A 208 2.82 -13.48 18.36
C MET A 208 1.72 -13.59 19.42
N LYS A 209 2.02 -14.17 20.59
CA LYS A 209 1.07 -14.27 21.72
C LYS A 209 0.72 -12.93 22.34
N LEU A 210 1.58 -11.93 22.19
CA LEU A 210 1.40 -10.57 22.73
C LEU A 210 0.59 -9.69 21.77
N LEU A 211 0.64 -9.97 20.47
CA LEU A 211 -0.02 -9.20 19.39
C LEU A 211 -1.44 -9.69 19.08
N ARG A 212 -2.12 -10.33 20.04
CA ARG A 212 -3.48 -10.82 19.85
C ARG A 212 -4.48 -9.69 19.78
N ILE A 213 -5.35 -9.75 18.79
CA ILE A 213 -6.45 -8.82 18.61
C ILE A 213 -7.76 -9.45 19.05
N ILE A 214 -8.72 -8.65 19.50
CA ILE A 214 -10.06 -9.11 19.88
C ILE A 214 -11.13 -8.29 19.15
N PHE A 215 -12.13 -8.98 18.62
CA PHE A 215 -13.28 -8.43 17.91
C PHE A 215 -14.49 -9.37 18.05
N HIS A 216 -15.61 -9.03 17.41
CA HIS A 216 -16.90 -9.70 17.62
C HIS A 216 -16.93 -11.18 17.21
N MET A 217 -16.06 -11.64 16.32
CA MET A 217 -15.93 -13.07 15.96
C MET A 217 -14.98 -13.86 16.86
N GLY A 218 -14.24 -13.19 17.76
CA GLY A 218 -13.31 -13.81 18.70
C GLY A 218 -11.92 -13.19 18.73
N ILE A 219 -10.94 -14.04 19.07
CA ILE A 219 -9.51 -13.73 19.31
C ILE A 219 -8.64 -14.50 18.32
#